data_AF-A0A6J4JAL7-F1
#
_entry.id   AF-A0A6J4JAL7-F1
#
_cell.length_a   1.000
_cell.length_b   1.000
_cell.length_c   1.000
_cell.angle_alpha   90.00
_cell.angle_beta   90.00
_cell.angle_gamma   90.00
#
_symmetry.space_group_name_H-M   'P 1'
#
loop_
_entity.id
_entity.type
_entity.pdbx_description
1 polymer ?
#
loop_
_entity_poly.entity_id
_entity_poly.type
_entity_poly.pdbx_seq_one_letter_code
_entity_poly.pdbx_strand_id
1 'polypeptide(L)'
;MSPCRTARSLAAATVMILTAACGTGEAIRATSGPVTSTTAATTTTTRPPRAVTEEAWTPFATVGGVTLTHPSSRVERVAFHQSNHDGARQLTALPSAVAATTLEDRERDTGRYGAADVVVDPATEIRSPVTGRVKRAGRYVLYCDHSDDYVVIEPDAHPGWEVKILHIDGVQVRPGNRVVAGRTVIAPRPTQLPFESQVDEVRTADPAWPHVHIEVVDPSIPDRPTGPGCP
;
A
#
# COMPACT_ATOMS: atom_id res chain seq x y z
N MET A 1 53.65 -22.40 -5.99
CA MET A 1 54.93 -21.74 -6.29
C MET A 1 54.67 -20.67 -7.35
N SER A 2 54.88 -19.40 -7.02
CA SER A 2 54.94 -18.26 -7.98
C SER A 2 56.21 -18.34 -8.86
N PRO A 3 56.40 -17.50 -9.88
CA PRO A 3 56.75 -16.05 -9.74
C PRO A 3 55.85 -15.15 -10.63
N CYS A 4 55.57 -13.86 -10.38
CA CYS A 4 56.35 -12.67 -9.96
C CYS A 4 56.90 -11.83 -11.14
N ARG A 5 56.64 -10.50 -11.07
CA ARG A 5 57.29 -9.32 -11.71
C ARG A 5 56.76 -8.79 -13.05
N THR A 6 56.75 -7.49 -13.38
CA THR A 6 56.62 -6.13 -12.75
C THR A 6 56.96 -5.11 -13.85
N ALA A 7 56.30 -3.94 -13.91
CA ALA A 7 56.82 -2.59 -14.29
C ALA A 7 55.59 -1.65 -14.45
N ARG A 8 55.36 -0.51 -13.75
CA ARG A 8 56.09 0.79 -13.60
C ARG A 8 56.49 1.38 -14.97
N SER A 9 56.25 2.65 -15.34
CA SER A 9 56.15 3.90 -14.57
C SER A 9 55.80 5.11 -15.48
N LEU A 10 55.35 6.22 -14.85
CA LEU A 10 55.51 7.67 -15.21
C LEU A 10 54.88 8.18 -16.54
N ALA A 11 54.42 9.42 -16.75
CA ALA A 11 54.04 10.64 -16.02
C ALA A 11 54.21 11.78 -17.03
N ALA A 12 53.29 12.75 -17.14
CA ALA A 12 53.59 14.11 -17.60
C ALA A 12 52.41 15.06 -17.33
N ALA A 13 52.72 16.19 -16.69
CA ALA A 13 51.83 17.31 -16.44
C ALA A 13 52.09 18.43 -17.46
N THR A 14 51.06 19.20 -17.81
CA THR A 14 51.22 20.50 -18.50
C THR A 14 50.26 21.52 -17.91
N VAL A 15 50.83 22.65 -17.49
CA VAL A 15 50.18 23.87 -17.01
C VAL A 15 50.03 24.84 -18.19
N MET A 16 48.89 25.52 -18.32
CA MET A 16 48.77 26.74 -19.14
C MET A 16 48.19 27.88 -18.30
N ILE A 17 48.84 29.03 -18.41
CA ILE A 17 48.52 30.33 -17.83
C ILE A 17 47.74 31.14 -18.88
N LEU A 18 46.71 31.89 -18.48
CA LEU A 18 46.25 33.06 -19.22
C LEU A 18 45.77 34.19 -18.31
N THR A 19 45.99 35.40 -18.81
CA THR A 19 46.20 36.69 -18.16
C THR A 19 44.92 37.50 -17.89
N ALA A 20 45.05 38.47 -16.97
CA ALA A 20 44.05 39.46 -16.57
C ALA A 20 43.74 40.53 -17.64
N ALA A 21 42.52 41.06 -17.61
CA ALA A 21 42.16 42.35 -18.21
C ALA A 21 41.32 43.18 -17.23
N CYS A 22 41.70 44.45 -17.10
CA CYS A 22 41.11 45.47 -16.24
C CYS A 22 39.95 46.17 -16.99
N GLY A 23 38.85 46.47 -16.31
CA GLY A 23 37.72 47.22 -16.86
C GLY A 23 37.15 48.18 -15.81
N THR A 24 37.31 49.48 -16.08
CA THR A 24 36.70 50.60 -15.35
C THR A 24 35.32 50.92 -15.92
N GLY A 25 34.30 51.03 -15.06
CA GLY A 25 32.94 51.44 -15.44
C GLY A 25 32.27 52.22 -14.32
N GLU A 26 31.91 53.47 -14.64
CA GLU A 26 31.45 54.56 -13.79
C GLU A 26 30.03 54.37 -13.20
N ALA A 27 29.75 55.16 -12.16
CA ALA A 27 28.59 55.11 -11.29
C ALA A 27 27.26 55.53 -11.94
N ILE A 28 26.16 54.88 -11.57
CA ILE A 28 24.81 55.44 -11.65
C ILE A 28 24.17 55.39 -10.26
N ARG A 29 23.88 56.58 -9.73
CA ARG A 29 23.14 56.83 -8.49
C ARG A 29 21.65 56.59 -8.78
N ALA A 30 21.05 55.57 -8.18
CA ALA A 30 19.61 55.34 -8.22
C ALA A 30 18.97 55.78 -6.90
N THR A 31 17.98 56.67 -7.01
CA THR A 31 17.19 57.26 -5.93
C THR A 31 16.23 56.23 -5.33
N SER A 32 16.39 55.91 -4.05
CA SER A 32 15.52 55.00 -3.30
C SER A 32 14.23 55.69 -2.85
N GLY A 33 13.11 55.33 -3.46
CA GLY A 33 11.75 55.59 -2.93
C GLY A 33 11.32 54.50 -1.95
N PRO A 34 10.38 54.76 -1.02
CA PRO A 34 9.93 53.78 -0.05
C PRO A 34 9.06 52.72 -0.74
N VAL A 35 9.57 51.49 -0.85
CA VAL A 35 8.78 50.33 -1.27
C VAL A 35 7.98 49.86 -0.07
N THR A 36 6.67 50.14 -0.07
CA THR A 36 5.74 49.56 0.90
C THR A 36 5.62 48.07 0.61
N SER A 37 6.33 47.26 1.39
CA SER A 37 6.28 45.80 1.29
C SER A 37 5.04 45.30 2.02
N THR A 38 3.95 45.08 1.29
CA THR A 38 2.80 44.35 1.81
C THR A 38 3.20 42.88 1.93
N THR A 39 3.60 42.45 3.12
CA THR A 39 3.79 41.04 3.45
C THR A 39 2.43 40.35 3.37
N ALA A 40 2.20 39.60 2.28
CA ALA A 40 1.08 38.68 2.19
C ALA A 40 1.24 37.64 3.30
N ALA A 41 0.28 37.60 4.24
CA ALA A 41 0.24 36.57 5.25
C ALA A 41 0.07 35.21 4.56
N THR A 42 1.10 34.38 4.62
CA THR A 42 1.03 32.99 4.17
C THR A 42 0.16 32.25 5.17
N THR A 43 -1.11 32.04 4.82
CA THR A 43 -2.00 31.16 5.60
C THR A 43 -1.45 29.75 5.46
N THR A 44 -0.70 29.29 6.45
CA THR A 44 -0.25 27.90 6.53
C THR A 44 -1.46 27.09 6.98
N THR A 45 -2.25 26.58 6.02
CA THR A 45 -3.27 25.58 6.31
C THR A 45 -2.56 24.37 6.89
N THR A 46 -2.58 24.23 8.21
CA THR A 46 -2.02 23.07 8.90
C THR A 46 -2.87 21.87 8.51
N ARG A 47 -2.31 20.97 7.69
CA ARG A 47 -2.97 19.72 7.31
C ARG A 47 -3.34 18.95 8.58
N PRO A 48 -4.57 18.43 8.72
CA PRO A 48 -4.93 17.62 9.88
C PRO A 48 -3.93 16.48 10.06
N PRO A 49 -3.50 16.18 11.30
CA PRO A 49 -2.67 15.00 11.55
C PRO A 49 -3.44 13.73 11.17
N ARG A 50 -2.75 12.74 10.59
CA ARG A 50 -3.35 11.44 10.26
C ARG A 50 -3.91 10.78 11.53
N ALA A 51 -5.17 10.37 11.48
CA ALA A 51 -5.77 9.60 12.55
C ALA A 51 -5.41 8.12 12.37
N VAL A 52 -4.70 7.54 13.35
CA VAL A 52 -4.24 6.14 13.33
C VAL A 52 -4.68 5.49 14.63
N THR A 53 -5.24 4.30 14.52
CA THR A 53 -5.60 3.46 15.67
C THR A 53 -4.57 2.34 15.81
N GLU A 54 -4.03 2.18 17.01
CA GLU A 54 -3.23 1.02 17.39
C GLU A 54 -4.20 -0.14 17.66
N GLU A 55 -4.30 -1.04 16.71
CA GLU A 55 -5.15 -2.21 16.76
C GLU A 55 -4.37 -3.39 17.33
N ALA A 56 -4.92 -4.02 18.37
CA ALA A 56 -4.38 -5.28 18.89
C ALA A 56 -4.81 -6.48 18.04
N TRP A 57 -4.81 -6.33 16.71
CA TRP A 57 -5.33 -7.32 15.76
C TRP A 57 -6.77 -7.72 16.09
N THR A 58 -7.57 -6.74 16.52
CA THR A 58 -8.97 -6.91 16.90
C THR A 58 -9.80 -7.36 15.70
N PRO A 59 -10.86 -8.17 15.88
CA PRO A 59 -11.84 -8.42 14.84
C PRO A 59 -12.41 -7.12 14.24
N PHE A 60 -12.64 -7.06 12.93
CA PHE A 60 -13.27 -5.92 12.26
C PHE A 60 -14.50 -6.30 11.43
N ALA A 61 -14.61 -7.55 11.01
CA ALA A 61 -15.76 -8.01 10.24
C ALA A 61 -16.08 -9.48 10.50
N THR A 62 -17.31 -9.87 10.19
CA THR A 62 -17.76 -11.27 10.21
C THR A 62 -18.53 -11.61 8.94
N VAL A 63 -18.50 -12.87 8.53
CA VAL A 63 -19.28 -13.38 7.39
C VAL A 63 -19.43 -14.89 7.49
N GLY A 64 -20.66 -15.41 7.49
CA GLY A 64 -20.92 -16.85 7.48
C GLY A 64 -20.16 -17.63 8.58
N GLY A 65 -20.00 -17.07 9.78
CA GLY A 65 -19.23 -17.68 10.87
C GLY A 65 -17.71 -17.46 10.82
N VAL A 66 -17.15 -16.96 9.70
CA VAL A 66 -15.78 -16.48 9.61
C VAL A 66 -15.66 -15.13 10.31
N THR A 67 -14.65 -14.98 11.17
CA THR A 67 -14.28 -13.69 11.77
C THR A 67 -12.96 -13.22 11.17
N LEU A 68 -12.91 -11.96 10.73
CA LEU A 68 -11.74 -11.32 10.17
C LEU A 68 -11.13 -10.35 11.21
N THR A 69 -9.84 -10.50 11.48
CA THR A 69 -9.05 -9.59 12.31
C THR A 69 -8.33 -8.55 11.47
N HIS A 70 -8.07 -7.37 12.04
CA HIS A 70 -7.24 -6.37 11.36
C HIS A 70 -5.88 -6.99 10.99
N PRO A 71 -5.42 -6.79 9.74
CA PRO A 71 -4.19 -7.42 9.26
C PRO A 71 -2.93 -6.70 9.78
N SER A 72 -3.04 -5.46 10.27
CA SER A 72 -1.94 -4.68 10.84
C SER A 72 -2.27 -4.22 12.26
N SER A 73 -1.23 -3.91 13.02
CA SER A 73 -1.35 -3.25 14.32
C SER A 73 -1.64 -1.75 14.23
N ARG A 74 -1.46 -1.13 13.06
CA ARG A 74 -1.68 0.31 12.87
C ARG A 74 -2.61 0.51 11.69
N VAL A 75 -3.84 0.90 11.99
CA VAL A 75 -4.92 1.02 11.01
C VAL A 75 -5.43 2.46 11.01
N GLU A 76 -5.51 3.07 9.84
CA GLU A 76 -6.17 4.36 9.66
C GLU A 76 -7.69 4.18 9.50
N ARG A 77 -8.10 3.18 8.71
CA ARG A 77 -9.49 3.00 8.28
C ARG A 77 -9.74 1.60 7.71
N VAL A 78 -10.98 1.14 7.83
CA VAL A 78 -11.56 0.06 7.03
C VAL A 78 -12.59 0.65 6.06
N ALA A 79 -12.42 0.43 4.76
CA ALA A 79 -13.34 0.88 3.72
C ALA A 79 -13.96 -0.33 3.00
N PHE A 80 -15.27 -0.50 3.13
CA PHE A 80 -16.02 -1.58 2.48
C PHE A 80 -16.42 -1.20 1.06
N HIS A 81 -16.37 -2.17 0.16
CA HIS A 81 -16.71 -1.95 -1.26
C HIS A 81 -17.12 -3.24 -1.98
N GLN A 82 -17.46 -3.08 -3.25
CA GLN A 82 -17.82 -4.18 -4.15
C GLN A 82 -16.59 -4.98 -4.59
N SER A 83 -16.62 -6.28 -4.30
CA SER A 83 -15.70 -7.26 -4.90
C SER A 83 -15.99 -7.41 -6.40
N ASN A 84 -14.97 -7.78 -7.17
CA ASN A 84 -15.17 -8.20 -8.56
C ASN A 84 -15.70 -9.64 -8.69
N HIS A 85 -15.60 -10.45 -7.65
CA HIS A 85 -15.86 -11.89 -7.72
C HIS A 85 -17.33 -12.20 -7.37
N ASP A 86 -18.03 -12.94 -8.22
CA ASP A 86 -19.47 -13.23 -8.02
C ASP A 86 -19.77 -14.05 -6.76
N GLY A 87 -18.85 -14.95 -6.40
CA GLY A 87 -18.90 -15.68 -5.13
C GLY A 87 -18.58 -14.86 -3.87
N ALA A 88 -18.31 -13.55 -3.98
CA ALA A 88 -17.97 -12.72 -2.81
C ALA A 88 -19.13 -12.62 -1.81
N ARG A 89 -18.81 -12.82 -0.54
CA ARG A 89 -19.77 -12.84 0.56
C ARG A 89 -19.84 -11.47 1.23
N GLN A 90 -21.04 -11.07 1.63
CA GLN A 90 -21.24 -9.79 2.31
C GLN A 90 -20.64 -9.80 3.72
N LEU A 91 -19.65 -8.95 3.92
CA LEU A 91 -19.05 -8.69 5.22
C LEU A 91 -20.01 -7.90 6.10
N THR A 92 -20.14 -8.30 7.35
CA THR A 92 -20.79 -7.50 8.39
C THR A 92 -19.73 -6.81 9.21
N ALA A 93 -19.66 -5.48 9.11
CA ALA A 93 -18.74 -4.67 9.91
C ALA A 93 -19.03 -4.83 11.40
N LEU A 94 -17.97 -4.99 12.20
CA LEU A 94 -18.07 -4.98 13.66
C LEU A 94 -17.89 -3.55 14.19
N PRO A 95 -18.39 -3.22 15.40
CA PRO A 95 -18.16 -1.93 16.04
C PRO A 95 -16.68 -1.56 16.21
N SER A 96 -15.79 -2.57 16.23
CA SER A 96 -14.35 -2.43 16.31
C SER A 96 -13.67 -2.13 14.97
N ALA A 97 -14.38 -2.13 13.84
CA ALA A 97 -13.79 -1.74 12.55
C ALA A 97 -13.36 -0.27 12.58
N VAL A 98 -12.05 -0.03 12.44
CA VAL A 98 -11.47 1.30 12.58
C VAL A 98 -12.06 2.26 11.56
N ALA A 99 -12.70 3.32 12.07
CA ALA A 99 -13.29 4.39 11.27
C ALA A 99 -14.07 3.88 10.04
N ALA A 100 -14.86 2.81 10.17
CA ALA A 100 -15.50 2.15 9.03
C ALA A 100 -16.23 3.12 8.07
N THR A 101 -16.07 2.94 6.76
CA THR A 101 -16.90 3.60 5.74
C THR A 101 -17.24 2.63 4.60
N THR A 102 -18.15 3.05 3.74
CA THR A 102 -18.44 2.39 2.46
C THR A 102 -17.97 3.30 1.33
N LEU A 103 -17.25 2.74 0.36
CA LEU A 103 -16.81 3.46 -0.83
C LEU A 103 -17.97 3.61 -1.84
N GLU A 104 -17.77 4.49 -2.82
CA GLU A 104 -18.75 4.70 -3.90
C GLU A 104 -18.98 3.41 -4.70
N ASP A 105 -20.18 3.32 -5.29
CA ASP A 105 -20.58 2.19 -6.13
C ASP A 105 -19.64 2.03 -7.33
N ARG A 106 -19.35 0.79 -7.70
CA ARG A 106 -18.49 0.44 -8.84
C ARG A 106 -19.24 -0.34 -9.90
N GLU A 107 -20.56 -0.50 -9.77
CA GLU A 107 -21.42 -1.16 -10.74
C GLU A 107 -20.96 -2.61 -11.05
N ARG A 108 -20.49 -3.34 -10.02
CA ARG A 108 -19.97 -4.71 -10.16
C ARG A 108 -21.02 -5.81 -9.97
N ASP A 109 -22.27 -5.44 -9.73
CA ASP A 109 -23.40 -6.31 -9.36
C ASP A 109 -23.12 -7.25 -8.16
N THR A 110 -22.07 -7.00 -7.40
CA THR A 110 -21.84 -7.60 -6.09
C THR A 110 -22.31 -6.63 -5.01
N GLY A 111 -22.61 -7.14 -3.81
CA GLY A 111 -23.07 -6.25 -2.74
C GLY A 111 -21.94 -5.34 -2.22
N ARG A 112 -22.33 -4.19 -1.67
CA ARG A 112 -21.42 -3.07 -1.29
C ARG A 112 -20.38 -3.40 -0.22
N TYR A 113 -20.51 -4.55 0.44
CA TYR A 113 -19.60 -5.05 1.47
C TYR A 113 -18.97 -6.38 1.02
N GLY A 114 -18.79 -6.59 -0.29
CA GLY A 114 -18.17 -7.80 -0.83
C GLY A 114 -16.66 -7.90 -0.54
N ALA A 115 -16.01 -6.76 -0.29
CA ALA A 115 -14.60 -6.67 0.09
C ALA A 115 -14.37 -5.52 1.09
N ALA A 116 -13.18 -5.50 1.68
CA ALA A 116 -12.70 -4.43 2.54
C ALA A 116 -11.26 -4.05 2.18
N ASP A 117 -11.01 -2.77 2.02
CA ASP A 117 -9.66 -2.20 1.96
C ASP A 117 -9.31 -1.67 3.36
N VAL A 118 -8.29 -2.27 3.99
CA VAL A 118 -7.81 -1.83 5.30
C VAL A 118 -6.57 -0.97 5.09
N VAL A 119 -6.69 0.33 5.35
CA VAL A 119 -5.60 1.31 5.21
C VAL A 119 -4.66 1.18 6.40
N VAL A 120 -3.38 0.91 6.14
CA VAL A 120 -2.41 0.49 7.15
C VAL A 120 -1.09 1.26 7.05
N ASP A 121 -0.35 1.31 8.15
CA ASP A 121 0.99 1.93 8.16
C ASP A 121 1.96 1.17 7.24
N PRO A 122 2.66 1.85 6.31
CA PRO A 122 3.57 1.22 5.34
C PRO A 122 4.76 0.48 5.97
N ALA A 123 5.11 0.76 7.22
CA ALA A 123 6.22 0.13 7.93
C ALA A 123 5.79 -1.07 8.80
N THR A 124 4.51 -1.43 8.81
CA THR A 124 3.98 -2.50 9.67
C THR A 124 3.86 -3.83 8.95
N GLU A 125 4.15 -4.90 9.68
CA GLU A 125 3.95 -6.26 9.19
C GLU A 125 2.46 -6.55 8.97
N ILE A 126 2.19 -7.42 8.01
CA ILE A 126 0.86 -7.91 7.71
C ILE A 126 0.72 -9.31 8.30
N ARG A 127 -0.24 -9.47 9.20
CA ARG A 127 -0.63 -10.74 9.80
C ARG A 127 -1.88 -11.30 9.15
N SER A 128 -2.01 -12.61 9.22
CA SER A 128 -3.17 -13.32 8.73
C SER A 128 -4.46 -12.79 9.40
N PRO A 129 -5.49 -12.42 8.62
CA PRO A 129 -6.75 -11.94 9.18
C PRO A 129 -7.65 -13.08 9.69
N VAL A 130 -7.28 -14.34 9.45
CA VAL A 130 -8.10 -15.51 9.78
C VAL A 130 -7.24 -16.70 10.20
N THR A 131 -7.80 -17.60 11.00
CA THR A 131 -7.13 -18.88 11.31
C THR A 131 -7.54 -19.91 10.26
N GLY A 132 -6.57 -20.61 9.69
CA GLY A 132 -6.84 -21.51 8.57
C GLY A 132 -5.61 -22.13 7.95
N ARG A 133 -5.75 -22.63 6.72
CA ARG A 133 -4.63 -23.13 5.91
C ARG A 133 -4.47 -22.32 4.64
N VAL A 134 -3.24 -21.99 4.29
CA VAL A 134 -2.94 -21.32 3.02
C VAL A 134 -3.25 -22.28 1.86
N LYS A 135 -4.16 -21.88 0.97
CA LYS A 135 -4.44 -22.60 -0.28
C LYS A 135 -3.49 -22.19 -1.39
N ARG A 136 -3.27 -20.88 -1.54
CA ARG A 136 -2.46 -20.27 -2.59
C ARG A 136 -1.71 -19.08 -2.01
N ALA A 137 -0.49 -18.84 -2.47
CA ALA A 137 0.31 -17.68 -2.11
C ALA A 137 1.35 -17.47 -3.20
N GLY A 138 1.70 -16.23 -3.47
CA GLY A 138 2.71 -15.89 -4.45
C GLY A 138 2.51 -14.51 -5.03
N ARG A 139 3.05 -14.33 -6.23
CA ARG A 139 2.98 -13.09 -6.99
C ARG A 139 1.89 -13.16 -8.05
N TYR A 140 1.28 -12.02 -8.34
CA TYR A 140 0.36 -11.84 -9.46
C TYR A 140 0.66 -10.52 -10.17
N VAL A 141 0.10 -10.37 -11.38
CA VAL A 141 0.19 -9.13 -12.15
C VAL A 141 -1.16 -8.42 -12.10
N LEU A 142 -1.22 -7.35 -11.33
CA LEU A 142 -2.36 -6.45 -11.23
C LEU A 142 -2.40 -5.53 -12.45
N TYR A 143 -3.58 -5.45 -13.09
CA TYR A 143 -3.83 -4.62 -14.28
C TYR A 143 -2.81 -4.82 -15.41
N CYS A 144 -2.27 -6.04 -15.51
CA CYS A 144 -1.31 -6.45 -16.53
C CYS A 144 0.02 -5.65 -16.55
N ASP A 145 0.29 -4.84 -15.53
CA ASP A 145 1.47 -3.96 -15.49
C ASP A 145 2.15 -3.92 -14.12
N HIS A 146 1.45 -4.29 -13.05
CA HIS A 146 1.96 -4.10 -11.68
C HIS A 146 2.15 -5.43 -10.96
N SER A 147 3.39 -5.74 -10.60
CA SER A 147 3.69 -6.90 -9.75
C SER A 147 3.21 -6.63 -8.33
N ASP A 148 2.46 -7.57 -7.76
CA ASP A 148 1.98 -7.53 -6.38
C ASP A 148 1.93 -8.96 -5.80
N ASP A 149 1.94 -9.12 -4.48
CA ASP A 149 1.83 -10.43 -3.86
C ASP A 149 0.45 -10.65 -3.21
N TYR A 150 0.09 -11.92 -3.05
CA TYR A 150 -1.20 -12.33 -2.50
C TYR A 150 -1.09 -13.58 -1.63
N VAL A 151 -2.10 -13.77 -0.77
CA VAL A 151 -2.35 -15.02 -0.03
C VAL A 151 -3.84 -15.34 -0.09
N VAL A 152 -4.16 -16.61 -0.29
CA VAL A 152 -5.51 -17.17 -0.16
C VAL A 152 -5.53 -18.22 0.94
N ILE A 153 -6.43 -18.07 1.91
CA ILE A 153 -6.54 -18.93 3.08
C ILE A 153 -7.91 -19.60 3.08
N GLU A 154 -7.95 -20.92 3.28
CA GLU A 154 -9.16 -21.64 3.67
C GLU A 154 -9.38 -21.44 5.18
N PRO A 155 -10.44 -20.75 5.62
CA PRO A 155 -10.68 -20.49 7.02
C PRO A 155 -11.20 -21.75 7.72
N ASP A 156 -10.71 -22.03 8.94
CA ASP A 156 -11.16 -23.19 9.72
C ASP A 156 -12.66 -23.14 10.05
N ALA A 157 -13.18 -21.93 10.27
CA ALA A 157 -14.57 -21.71 10.62
C ALA A 157 -15.52 -22.02 9.45
N HIS A 158 -15.01 -22.05 8.21
CA HIS A 158 -15.81 -22.37 7.04
C HIS A 158 -14.95 -23.03 5.94
N PRO A 159 -14.62 -24.33 6.08
CA PRO A 159 -13.89 -25.07 5.05
C PRO A 159 -14.61 -25.00 3.70
N GLY A 160 -13.85 -25.00 2.60
CA GLY A 160 -14.38 -24.80 1.25
C GLY A 160 -14.47 -23.33 0.81
N TRP A 161 -14.53 -22.37 1.73
CA TRP A 161 -14.46 -20.94 1.39
C TRP A 161 -13.01 -20.45 1.30
N GLU A 162 -12.83 -19.26 0.75
CA GLU A 162 -11.54 -18.62 0.54
C GLU A 162 -11.53 -17.20 1.11
N VAL A 163 -10.55 -16.89 1.95
CA VAL A 163 -10.20 -15.51 2.35
C VAL A 163 -9.00 -15.10 1.53
N LYS A 164 -9.17 -14.14 0.63
CA LYS A 164 -8.11 -13.61 -0.22
C LYS A 164 -7.57 -12.32 0.39
N ILE A 165 -6.25 -12.17 0.37
CA ILE A 165 -5.50 -11.02 0.87
C ILE A 165 -4.58 -10.57 -0.25
N LEU A 166 -4.77 -9.33 -0.73
CA LEU A 166 -3.98 -8.71 -1.79
C LEU A 166 -3.27 -7.45 -1.27
N HIS A 167 -2.41 -6.86 -2.11
CA HIS A 167 -1.69 -5.62 -1.82
C HIS A 167 -0.75 -5.76 -0.61
N ILE A 168 0.04 -6.83 -0.66
CA ILE A 168 1.09 -7.16 0.31
C ILE A 168 2.40 -7.39 -0.42
N ASP A 169 3.54 -7.10 0.21
CA ASP A 169 4.85 -7.28 -0.43
C ASP A 169 5.76 -8.20 0.37
N GLY A 170 6.34 -9.19 -0.32
CA GLY A 170 7.29 -10.13 0.25
C GLY A 170 6.62 -11.27 1.00
N VAL A 171 5.63 -11.91 0.37
CA VAL A 171 4.87 -13.02 0.97
C VAL A 171 5.77 -14.09 1.62
N GLN A 172 5.51 -14.41 2.89
CA GLN A 172 6.36 -15.27 3.73
C GLN A 172 5.77 -16.66 4.01
N VAL A 173 4.56 -16.91 3.52
CA VAL A 173 3.86 -18.19 3.67
C VAL A 173 3.71 -18.89 2.33
N ARG A 174 3.50 -20.21 2.38
CA ARG A 174 3.29 -21.05 1.19
C ARG A 174 2.08 -21.97 1.35
N PRO A 175 1.53 -22.52 0.25
CA PRO A 175 0.44 -23.49 0.32
C PRO A 175 0.67 -24.61 1.36
N GLY A 176 -0.38 -24.96 2.08
CA GLY A 176 -0.37 -25.94 3.17
C GLY A 176 0.08 -25.41 4.54
N ASN A 177 0.65 -24.21 4.62
CA ASN A 177 1.00 -23.60 5.92
C ASN A 177 -0.24 -23.36 6.76
N ARG A 178 -0.11 -23.64 8.06
CA ARG A 178 -1.09 -23.25 9.08
C ARG A 178 -0.85 -21.79 9.46
N VAL A 179 -1.92 -21.01 9.49
CA VAL A 179 -1.89 -19.60 9.92
C VAL A 179 -2.89 -19.37 11.04
N VAL A 180 -2.59 -18.42 11.92
CA VAL A 180 -3.44 -18.03 13.05
C VAL A 180 -3.74 -16.54 12.95
N ALA A 181 -5.03 -16.21 13.06
CA ALA A 181 -5.53 -14.84 13.00
C ALA A 181 -4.79 -13.93 13.98
N GLY A 182 -4.35 -12.76 13.51
CA GLY A 182 -3.65 -11.76 14.30
C GLY A 182 -2.27 -12.17 14.84
N ARG A 183 -1.76 -13.36 14.48
CA ARG A 183 -0.48 -13.88 15.00
C ARG A 183 0.52 -14.24 13.91
N THR A 184 0.09 -14.97 12.88
CA THR A 184 1.02 -15.40 11.83
C THR A 184 1.28 -14.25 10.87
N VAL A 185 2.53 -13.80 10.81
CA VAL A 185 2.99 -12.85 9.77
C VAL A 185 2.92 -13.53 8.41
N ILE A 186 2.26 -12.87 7.45
CA ILE A 186 2.12 -13.34 6.07
C ILE A 186 2.94 -12.51 5.09
N ALA A 187 3.26 -11.26 5.44
CA ALA A 187 4.17 -10.39 4.69
C ALA A 187 4.80 -9.35 5.63
N PRO A 188 6.02 -8.88 5.34
CA PRO A 188 6.71 -7.87 6.15
C PRO A 188 6.10 -6.46 6.04
N ARG A 189 5.34 -6.17 4.99
CA ARG A 189 4.70 -4.86 4.76
C ARG A 189 3.58 -4.93 3.71
N PRO A 190 2.66 -3.96 3.69
CA PRO A 190 1.72 -3.78 2.57
C PRO A 190 2.44 -3.30 1.31
N THR A 191 1.81 -3.50 0.14
CA THR A 191 2.27 -2.93 -1.12
C THR A 191 1.80 -1.48 -1.24
N GLN A 192 2.73 -0.54 -1.49
CA GLN A 192 2.35 0.79 -1.95
C GLN A 192 2.11 0.72 -3.46
N LEU A 193 0.84 0.82 -3.86
CA LEU A 193 0.46 0.83 -5.27
C LEU A 193 0.96 2.12 -5.96
N PRO A 194 1.39 2.04 -7.23
CA PRO A 194 1.94 3.18 -7.97
C PRO A 194 0.88 4.10 -8.59
N PHE A 195 -0.38 3.93 -8.21
CA PHE A 195 -1.55 4.67 -8.69
C PHE A 195 -2.53 4.91 -7.54
N GLU A 196 -3.42 5.88 -7.71
CA GLU A 196 -4.49 6.16 -6.76
C GLU A 196 -5.54 5.04 -6.80
N SER A 197 -5.80 4.44 -5.65
CA SER A 197 -6.87 3.47 -5.45
C SER A 197 -8.12 4.18 -4.96
N GLN A 198 -9.32 3.63 -5.19
CA GLN A 198 -10.56 4.29 -4.75
C GLN A 198 -10.57 4.59 -3.23
N VAL A 199 -9.95 3.74 -2.41
CA VAL A 199 -9.84 3.99 -0.95
C VAL A 199 -9.05 5.28 -0.63
N ASP A 200 -8.17 5.73 -1.54
CA ASP A 200 -7.41 6.97 -1.36
C ASP A 200 -8.30 8.21 -1.47
N GLU A 201 -9.47 8.13 -2.11
CA GLU A 201 -10.45 9.23 -2.19
C GLU A 201 -11.01 9.61 -0.81
N VAL A 202 -10.97 8.68 0.15
CA VAL A 202 -11.43 8.88 1.54
C VAL A 202 -10.27 8.99 2.54
N ARG A 203 -9.05 9.24 2.05
CA ARG A 203 -7.84 9.41 2.90
C ARG A 203 -7.98 10.60 3.84
N THR A 204 -7.40 10.49 5.03
CA THR A 204 -7.41 11.60 6.01
C THR A 204 -6.20 12.52 5.90
N ALA A 205 -5.10 12.05 5.27
CA ALA A 205 -3.86 12.80 5.10
C ALA A 205 -3.04 12.32 3.89
N ASP A 206 -2.28 13.24 3.30
CA ASP A 206 -1.29 12.94 2.25
C ASP A 206 0.13 12.72 2.82
N PRO A 207 0.94 11.84 2.20
CA PRO A 207 0.57 10.97 1.08
C PRO A 207 -0.42 9.89 1.52
N ALA A 208 -1.20 9.32 0.60
CA ALA A 208 -2.06 8.17 0.93
C ALA A 208 -1.21 7.03 1.51
N TRP A 209 -1.75 6.36 2.52
CA TRP A 209 -1.17 5.13 3.04
C TRP A 209 -1.62 3.93 2.19
N PRO A 210 -0.80 2.87 2.12
CA PRO A 210 -1.20 1.67 1.40
C PRO A 210 -2.39 0.98 2.11
N HIS A 211 -3.07 0.10 1.40
CA HIS A 211 -4.15 -0.71 1.95
C HIS A 211 -3.93 -2.18 1.68
N VAL A 212 -4.47 -3.03 2.55
CA VAL A 212 -4.59 -4.47 2.34
C VAL A 212 -6.02 -4.76 1.92
N HIS A 213 -6.19 -5.33 0.73
CA HIS A 213 -7.50 -5.72 0.22
C HIS A 213 -7.86 -7.13 0.71
N ILE A 214 -9.05 -7.27 1.32
CA ILE A 214 -9.54 -8.53 1.87
C ILE A 214 -10.94 -8.82 1.31
N GLU A 215 -11.12 -10.03 0.77
CA GLU A 215 -12.44 -10.54 0.37
C GLU A 215 -12.64 -11.99 0.84
N VAL A 216 -13.88 -12.36 1.12
CA VAL A 216 -14.28 -13.73 1.45
C VAL A 216 -15.16 -14.26 0.34
N VAL A 217 -14.78 -15.39 -0.23
CA VAL A 217 -15.36 -15.95 -1.45
C VAL A 217 -15.86 -17.37 -1.19
N ASP A 218 -17.08 -17.65 -1.64
CA ASP A 218 -17.59 -19.00 -1.84
C ASP A 218 -17.28 -19.44 -3.28
N PRO A 219 -16.27 -20.32 -3.48
CA PRO A 219 -15.88 -20.74 -4.82
C PRO A 219 -16.88 -21.71 -5.47
N SER A 220 -17.94 -22.16 -4.77
CA SER A 220 -19.02 -22.92 -5.39
C SER A 220 -19.90 -22.06 -6.30
N ILE A 221 -19.83 -20.73 -6.15
CA ILE A 221 -20.44 -19.76 -7.04
C ILE A 221 -19.36 -19.37 -8.07
N PRO A 222 -19.50 -19.75 -9.35
CA PRO A 222 -18.53 -19.41 -10.38
C PRO A 222 -18.41 -17.91 -10.56
N ASP A 223 -17.20 -17.44 -10.83
CA ASP A 223 -16.97 -16.05 -11.22
C ASP A 223 -17.39 -15.82 -12.68
N ARG A 224 -17.90 -14.62 -12.99
CA ARG A 224 -18.16 -14.22 -14.38
C ARG A 224 -16.84 -14.17 -15.16
N PRO A 225 -16.83 -14.58 -16.44
CA PRO A 225 -15.63 -14.46 -17.26
C PRO A 225 -15.20 -12.99 -17.40
N THR A 226 -13.98 -12.65 -16.97
CA THR A 226 -13.45 -11.29 -17.02
C THR A 226 -12.70 -10.97 -18.33
N GLY A 227 -13.01 -11.66 -19.42
CA GLY A 227 -12.29 -11.56 -20.70
C GLY A 227 -10.99 -12.38 -20.75
N PRO A 228 -10.22 -12.32 -21.86
CA PRO A 228 -8.88 -12.91 -21.86
C PRO A 228 -8.07 -12.16 -20.79
N GLY A 229 -7.52 -12.89 -19.81
CA GLY A 229 -6.63 -12.28 -18.82
C GLY A 229 -5.43 -11.61 -19.48
N CYS A 230 -4.48 -11.15 -18.67
CA CYS A 230 -3.24 -10.58 -19.21
C CYS A 230 -2.57 -11.55 -20.20
N PRO A 231 -2.10 -11.05 -21.36
CA PRO A 231 -1.45 -11.87 -22.39
C PRO A 231 -0.13 -12.51 -21.90
#